data_AF-A0AAD7B3J3-F1
#
_entry.id   AF-A0AAD7B3J3-F1
#
_cell.length_a   1.000
_cell.length_b   1.000
_cell.length_c   1.000
_cell.angle_alpha   90.00
_cell.angle_beta   90.00
_cell.angle_gamma   90.00
#
_symmetry.space_group_name_H-M   'P 1'
#
loop_
_entity.id
_entity.type
_entity.pdbx_description
1 polymer ?
#
loop_
_entity_poly.entity_id
_entity_poly.type
_entity_poly.pdbx_seq_one_letter_code
_entity_poly.pdbx_strand_id
1 'polypeptide(L)'
;YLKLMRTNEPPESSEMAYIQAVLSKTGAQLADLDGKIMHLKAQLRQLEDERAVLAEYHAENAAVVSPVRRTPPEVLAEIFSWTLPSSDELEGCSSVRMKMEKSPWTLGQVCRRWRAIALSTPSLWSL
;
A
#
# COMPACT_ATOMS: atom_id res chain seq x y z
N TYR A 1 34.86 5.35 38.99
CA TYR A 1 34.01 5.18 37.76
C TYR A 1 34.71 5.47 36.42
N LEU A 2 35.11 6.71 36.08
CA LEU A 2 35.77 7.00 34.77
C LEU A 2 37.16 6.35 34.62
N LYS A 3 37.89 6.15 35.74
CA LYS A 3 39.18 5.43 35.77
C LYS A 3 39.00 3.95 35.41
N LEU A 4 38.01 3.26 36.00
CA LEU A 4 37.63 1.88 35.70
C LEU A 4 37.21 1.63 34.24
N MET A 5 36.69 2.64 33.55
CA MET A 5 36.36 2.53 32.12
C MET A 5 37.58 2.64 31.21
N ARG A 6 38.73 3.05 31.75
CA ARG A 6 39.99 3.27 31.01
C ARG A 6 41.13 2.35 31.46
N THR A 7 41.00 1.69 32.62
CA THR A 7 42.01 0.78 33.19
C THR A 7 41.38 -0.57 33.51
N ASN A 8 42.07 -1.67 33.19
CA ASN A 8 41.59 -3.04 33.42
C ASN A 8 41.79 -3.51 34.89
N GLU A 9 41.84 -2.57 35.84
CA GLU A 9 41.99 -2.85 37.27
C GLU A 9 40.64 -3.26 37.87
N PRO A 10 40.61 -4.23 38.80
CA PRO A 10 39.37 -4.66 39.44
C PRO A 10 38.79 -3.53 40.32
N PRO A 11 37.47 -3.29 40.27
CA PRO A 11 36.83 -2.26 41.10
C PRO A 11 36.86 -2.59 42.58
N GLU A 12 36.99 -1.55 43.40
CA GLU A 12 36.89 -1.69 44.86
C GLU A 12 35.47 -2.09 45.28
N SER A 13 35.31 -2.69 46.46
CA SER A 13 34.01 -3.20 46.94
C SER A 13 32.91 -2.13 47.00
N SER A 14 33.28 -0.87 47.30
CA SER A 14 32.37 0.29 47.30
C SER A 14 31.98 0.71 45.88
N GLU A 15 32.91 0.66 44.92
CA GLU A 15 32.65 0.92 43.50
C GLU A 15 31.77 -0.17 42.89
N MET A 16 31.99 -1.44 43.26
CA MET A 16 31.15 -2.57 42.87
C MET A 16 29.71 -2.40 43.33
N ALA A 17 29.48 -2.08 44.61
CA ALA A 17 28.14 -1.86 45.15
C ALA A 17 27.43 -0.70 44.45
N TYR A 18 28.16 0.39 44.17
CA TYR A 18 27.63 1.52 43.42
C TYR A 18 27.26 1.15 41.98
N ILE A 19 28.15 0.48 41.23
CA ILE A 19 27.88 0.01 39.86
C ILE A 19 26.65 -0.90 39.85
N GLN A 20 26.54 -1.83 40.79
CA GLN A 20 25.43 -2.77 40.85
C GLN A 20 24.10 -2.09 41.16
N ALA A 21 24.09 -1.06 42.02
CA ALA A 21 22.92 -0.23 42.28
C ALA A 21 22.52 0.63 41.05
N VAL A 22 23.49 1.14 40.29
CA VAL A 22 23.22 1.83 39.03
C VAL A 22 22.62 0.87 38.01
N LEU A 23 23.21 -0.32 37.84
CA LEU A 23 22.72 -1.34 36.89
C LEU A 23 21.31 -1.81 37.22
N SER A 24 20.99 -2.04 38.50
CA SER A 24 19.65 -2.44 38.91
C SER A 24 18.63 -1.33 38.62
N LYS A 25 18.96 -0.08 38.94
CA LYS A 25 18.11 1.08 38.64
C LYS A 25 17.88 1.25 37.15
N THR A 26 18.93 1.24 36.34
CA THR A 26 18.83 1.39 34.88
C THR A 26 18.09 0.21 34.25
N GLY A 27 18.31 -1.01 34.75
CA GLY A 27 17.59 -2.20 34.30
C GLY A 27 16.09 -2.10 34.56
N ALA A 28 15.69 -1.61 35.73
CA ALA A 28 14.28 -1.36 36.05
C ALA A 28 13.65 -0.28 35.14
N GLN A 29 14.40 0.79 34.82
CA GLN A 29 13.92 1.83 33.91
C GLN A 29 13.78 1.33 32.46
N LEU A 30 14.70 0.49 32.00
CA LEU A 30 14.59 -0.16 30.69
C LEU A 30 13.37 -1.06 30.61
N ALA A 31 13.13 -1.90 31.64
CA ALA A 31 11.96 -2.77 31.69
C ALA A 31 10.63 -1.99 31.65
N ASP A 32 10.55 -0.85 32.35
CA ASP A 32 9.37 0.04 32.29
C ASP A 32 9.17 0.64 30.89
N LEU A 33 10.24 1.10 30.25
CA LEU A 33 10.18 1.62 28.88
C LEU A 33 9.78 0.55 27.87
N ASP A 34 10.34 -0.66 27.98
CA ASP A 34 9.98 -1.79 27.12
C ASP A 34 8.49 -2.16 27.28
N GLY A 35 7.97 -2.15 28.52
CA GLY A 35 6.55 -2.35 28.79
C GLY A 35 5.67 -1.30 28.10
N LYS A 36 6.04 -0.01 28.18
CA LYS A 36 5.34 1.08 27.50
C LYS A 36 5.39 0.95 25.98
N ILE A 37 6.55 0.58 25.43
CA ILE A 37 6.73 0.33 23.99
C ILE A 37 5.83 -0.83 23.55
N MET A 38 5.80 -1.93 24.29
CA MET A 38 4.94 -3.07 23.98
C MET A 38 3.46 -2.68 24.00
N HIS A 39 3.02 -1.93 25.00
CA HIS A 39 1.63 -1.47 25.10
C HIS A 39 1.25 -0.58 23.92
N LEU A 40 2.06 0.44 23.61
CA LEU A 40 1.79 1.35 22.49
C LEU A 40 1.81 0.65 21.14
N LYS A 41 2.71 -0.32 20.94
CA LYS A 41 2.73 -1.15 19.72
C LYS A 41 1.45 -1.98 19.58
N ALA A 42 0.93 -2.54 20.67
CA ALA A 42 -0.32 -3.28 20.63
C ALA A 42 -1.50 -2.37 20.26
N GLN A 43 -1.56 -1.16 20.84
CA GLN A 43 -2.59 -0.16 20.49
C GLN A 43 -2.48 0.29 19.03
N LEU A 44 -1.26 0.54 18.54
CA LEU A 44 -1.02 0.91 17.15
C LEU A 44 -1.54 -0.18 16.20
N ARG A 45 -1.20 -1.45 16.48
CA ARG A 45 -1.66 -2.58 15.67
C ARG A 45 -3.18 -2.67 15.63
N GLN A 46 -3.85 -2.50 16.77
CA GLN A 46 -5.31 -2.50 16.82
C GLN A 46 -5.89 -1.38 15.92
N LEU A 47 -5.36 -0.17 16.01
CA LEU A 47 -5.83 0.95 15.19
C LEU A 47 -5.54 0.75 13.69
N GLU A 48 -4.42 0.12 13.35
CA GLU A 48 -4.09 -0.23 11.96
C GLU A 48 -5.07 -1.27 11.40
N ASP A 49 -5.41 -2.29 12.18
CA ASP A 49 -6.40 -3.31 11.80
C ASP A 49 -7.80 -2.68 11.63
N GLU A 50 -8.24 -1.84 12.57
CA GLU A 50 -9.51 -1.12 12.47
C GLU A 50 -9.54 -0.18 11.24
N ARG A 51 -8.44 0.54 10.99
CA ARG A 51 -8.31 1.42 9.83
C ARG A 51 -8.37 0.62 8.53
N ALA A 52 -7.74 -0.56 8.46
CA ALA A 52 -7.74 -1.38 7.26
C ALA A 52 -9.17 -1.81 6.89
N VAL A 53 -9.94 -2.29 7.86
CA VAL A 53 -11.35 -2.68 7.68
C VAL A 53 -12.20 -1.50 7.19
N LEU A 54 -12.07 -0.34 7.83
CA LEU A 54 -12.83 0.85 7.46
C LEU A 54 -12.43 1.39 6.08
N ALA A 55 -11.15 1.33 5.73
CA ALA A 55 -10.66 1.77 4.42
C ALA A 55 -11.21 0.89 3.29
N GLU A 56 -11.27 -0.42 3.48
CA GLU A 56 -11.89 -1.35 2.53
C GLU A 56 -13.38 -1.04 2.35
N TYR A 57 -14.14 -0.94 3.45
CA TYR A 57 -15.56 -0.59 3.40
C TYR A 57 -15.79 0.76 2.72
N HIS A 58 -14.99 1.77 3.03
CA HIS A 58 -15.08 3.07 2.38
C HIS A 58 -14.82 2.99 0.87
N ALA A 59 -13.78 2.25 0.45
CA ALA A 59 -13.44 2.08 -0.96
C ALA A 59 -14.57 1.39 -1.75
N GLU A 60 -15.21 0.37 -1.18
CA GLU A 60 -16.36 -0.30 -1.78
C GLU A 60 -17.54 0.65 -1.99
N ASN A 61 -17.89 1.42 -0.96
CA ASN A 61 -18.98 2.39 -1.02
C ASN A 61 -18.67 3.54 -2.01
N ALA A 62 -17.43 4.06 -1.99
CA ALA A 62 -16.98 5.07 -2.95
C ALA A 62 -17.08 4.55 -4.39
N ALA A 63 -16.73 3.28 -4.63
CA ALA A 63 -16.87 2.66 -5.93
C ALA A 63 -18.34 2.55 -6.38
N VAL A 64 -19.30 2.36 -5.45
CA VAL A 64 -20.74 2.33 -5.75
C VAL A 64 -21.26 3.69 -6.20
N VAL A 65 -20.85 4.77 -5.54
CA VAL A 65 -21.31 6.14 -5.88
C VAL A 65 -20.49 6.80 -6.98
N SER A 66 -19.46 6.10 -7.48
CA SER A 66 -18.57 6.59 -8.54
C SER A 66 -19.35 7.08 -9.77
N PRO A 67 -19.00 8.26 -10.33
CA PRO A 67 -19.64 8.81 -11.52
C PRO A 67 -19.67 7.83 -12.70
N VAL A 68 -18.63 6.99 -12.86
CA VAL A 68 -18.55 5.97 -13.93
C VAL A 68 -19.74 5.00 -13.93
N ARG A 69 -20.37 4.75 -12.77
CA ARG A 69 -21.59 3.91 -12.70
C ARG A 69 -22.85 4.64 -13.17
N ARG A 70 -22.83 5.97 -13.24
CA ARG A 70 -23.94 6.81 -13.74
C ARG A 70 -23.69 7.34 -15.14
N THR A 71 -22.46 7.28 -15.64
CA THR A 71 -22.12 7.70 -17.01
C THR A 71 -22.87 6.83 -18.03
N PRO A 72 -23.63 7.42 -18.97
CA PRO A 72 -24.29 6.68 -20.03
C PRO A 72 -23.30 5.80 -20.83
N PRO A 73 -23.72 4.62 -21.31
CA PRO A 73 -22.84 3.72 -22.05
C PRO A 73 -22.27 4.36 -23.32
N GLU A 74 -23.00 5.28 -23.96
CA GLU A 74 -22.57 6.00 -25.17
C GLU A 74 -21.39 6.92 -24.88
N VAL A 75 -21.43 7.65 -23.75
CA VAL A 75 -20.33 8.52 -23.32
C VAL A 75 -19.10 7.71 -22.95
N LEU A 76 -19.28 6.55 -22.29
CA LEU A 76 -18.16 5.64 -22.01
C LEU A 76 -17.57 5.06 -23.30
N ALA A 77 -18.40 4.68 -24.27
CA ALA A 77 -17.96 4.20 -25.58
C ALA A 77 -17.18 5.27 -26.36
N GLU A 78 -17.64 6.52 -26.31
CA GLU A 78 -16.91 7.66 -26.87
C GLU A 78 -15.54 7.81 -26.20
N ILE A 79 -15.48 7.84 -24.87
CA ILE A 79 -14.21 7.89 -24.14
C ILE A 79 -13.28 6.73 -24.54
N PHE A 80 -13.81 5.51 -24.63
CA PHE A 80 -13.04 4.34 -25.05
C PHE A 80 -12.39 4.53 -26.43
N SER A 81 -13.11 5.15 -27.37
CA SER A 81 -12.58 5.42 -28.72
C SER A 81 -11.36 6.35 -28.70
N TRP A 82 -11.30 7.28 -27.75
CA TRP A 82 -10.14 8.18 -27.57
C TRP A 82 -8.96 7.52 -26.86
N THR A 83 -9.19 6.42 -26.13
CA THR A 83 -8.14 5.72 -25.37
C THR A 83 -7.43 4.64 -26.18
N LEU A 84 -7.98 4.27 -27.33
CA LEU A 84 -7.41 3.25 -28.21
C LEU A 84 -6.53 3.93 -29.26
N PRO A 85 -5.39 3.31 -29.60
CA PRO A 85 -4.50 3.84 -30.62
C PRO A 85 -5.16 3.81 -32.00
N SER A 86 -4.78 4.77 -32.85
CA SER A 86 -5.24 4.80 -34.23
C SER A 86 -4.66 3.64 -35.05
N SER A 87 -5.25 3.36 -36.22
CA SER A 87 -4.74 2.33 -37.14
C SER A 87 -3.25 2.55 -37.46
N ASP A 88 -2.84 3.79 -37.71
CA ASP A 88 -1.46 4.17 -38.04
C ASP A 88 -0.47 3.85 -36.90
N GLU A 89 -0.90 4.00 -35.64
CA GLU A 89 -0.09 3.69 -34.46
C GLU A 89 0.05 2.18 -34.21
N LEU A 90 -0.87 1.38 -34.75
CA LEU A 90 -0.88 -0.07 -34.65
C LEU A 90 -0.04 -0.74 -35.76
N GLU A 91 0.08 -0.10 -36.93
CA GLU A 91 0.92 -0.57 -38.04
C GLU A 91 2.41 -0.61 -37.68
N GLY A 92 2.88 0.33 -36.85
CA GLY A 92 4.24 0.34 -36.31
C GLY A 92 4.52 -0.74 -35.24
N CYS A 93 3.50 -1.45 -34.75
CA CYS A 93 3.67 -2.48 -33.73
C CYS A 93 4.04 -3.83 -34.36
N SER A 94 5.33 -4.20 -34.28
CA SER A 94 5.85 -5.45 -34.84
C SER A 94 5.44 -6.72 -34.06
N SER A 95 5.01 -6.58 -32.80
CA SER A 95 4.66 -7.72 -31.95
C SER A 95 3.16 -7.86 -31.71
N VAL A 96 2.68 -9.11 -31.79
CA VAL A 96 1.29 -9.50 -31.47
C VAL A 96 0.91 -9.08 -30.05
N ARG A 97 1.87 -9.16 -29.11
CA ARG A 97 1.67 -8.75 -27.72
C ARG A 97 1.35 -7.26 -27.58
N MET A 98 2.10 -6.39 -28.26
CA MET A 98 1.80 -4.95 -28.23
C MET A 98 0.45 -4.64 -28.87
N LYS A 99 0.06 -5.36 -29.93
CA LYS A 99 -1.28 -5.20 -30.51
C LYS A 99 -2.40 -5.62 -29.53
N MET A 100 -2.19 -6.67 -28.73
CA MET A 100 -3.15 -7.07 -27.68
C MET A 100 -3.21 -6.08 -26.52
N GLU A 101 -2.07 -5.54 -26.07
CA GLU A 101 -2.01 -4.52 -25.01
C GLU A 101 -2.64 -3.18 -25.45
N LYS A 102 -2.75 -2.97 -26.77
CA LYS A 102 -3.36 -1.79 -27.40
C LYS A 102 -4.79 -2.02 -27.91
N SER A 103 -5.35 -3.19 -27.65
CA SER A 103 -6.67 -3.60 -28.14
C SER A 103 -7.80 -3.23 -27.16
N PRO A 104 -9.06 -3.07 -27.63
CA PRO A 104 -10.23 -2.91 -26.75
C PRO A 104 -10.38 -3.98 -25.65
N TRP A 105 -9.69 -5.12 -25.80
CA TRP A 105 -9.59 -6.15 -24.75
C TRP A 105 -9.13 -5.60 -23.39
N THR A 106 -8.27 -4.58 -23.36
CA THR A 106 -7.78 -3.99 -22.09
C THR A 106 -8.88 -3.27 -21.32
N LEU A 107 -9.80 -2.60 -22.03
CA LEU A 107 -10.98 -1.96 -21.44
C LEU A 107 -11.87 -2.99 -20.73
N GLY A 108 -11.96 -4.19 -21.30
CA GLY A 108 -12.69 -5.30 -20.72
C GLY A 108 -12.11 -5.82 -19.40
N GLN A 109 -10.83 -5.57 -19.10
CA GLN A 109 -10.19 -6.02 -17.86
C GLN A 109 -10.51 -5.13 -16.66
N VAL A 110 -11.03 -3.92 -16.87
CA VAL A 110 -11.33 -2.96 -15.80
C VAL A 110 -12.51 -3.42 -14.95
N CYS A 111 -13.66 -3.69 -15.58
CA CYS A 111 -14.83 -4.21 -14.88
C CYS A 111 -15.84 -4.86 -15.83
N ARG A 112 -16.83 -5.58 -15.28
CA ARG A 112 -17.89 -6.24 -16.06
C ARG A 112 -18.68 -5.26 -16.95
N ARG A 113 -18.96 -4.05 -16.46
CA ARG A 113 -19.70 -3.02 -17.23
C ARG A 113 -18.90 -2.53 -18.43
N TRP A 114 -17.61 -2.24 -18.24
CA TRP A 114 -16.74 -1.79 -19.33
C TRP A 114 -16.59 -2.87 -20.40
N ARG A 115 -16.44 -4.14 -20.00
CA ARG A 115 -16.46 -5.27 -20.92
C ARG A 115 -17.75 -5.36 -21.72
N ALA A 116 -18.91 -5.22 -21.06
CA ALA A 116 -20.20 -5.26 -21.73
C ALA A 116 -20.34 -4.13 -22.76
N ILE A 117 -19.98 -2.90 -22.38
CA ILE A 117 -20.00 -1.74 -23.27
C ILE A 117 -19.06 -1.99 -24.45
N ALA A 118 -17.79 -2.32 -24.20
CA ALA A 118 -16.80 -2.55 -25.24
C ALA A 118 -17.26 -3.61 -26.25
N LEU A 119 -17.77 -4.76 -25.78
CA LEU A 119 -18.29 -5.82 -26.66
C LEU A 119 -19.55 -5.39 -27.44
N SER A 120 -20.38 -4.52 -26.86
CA SER A 120 -21.59 -3.99 -27.49
C SER A 120 -21.35 -2.80 -28.43
N THR A 121 -20.11 -2.31 -28.55
CA THR A 121 -19.74 -1.17 -29.39
C THR A 121 -18.83 -1.64 -30.54
N PRO A 122 -19.40 -2.06 -31.70
CA PRO A 122 -18.62 -2.59 -32.82
C PRO A 122 -17.53 -1.65 -33.35
N SER A 123 -17.75 -0.33 -33.27
CA SER A 123 -16.78 0.67 -33.74
C SER A 123 -15.45 0.67 -32.98
N LEU A 124 -15.39 0.11 -31.77
CA LEU A 124 -14.14 -0.07 -31.04
C LEU A 124 -13.31 -1.22 -31.63
N TRP A 125 -13.95 -2.16 -32.33
CA TRP A 125 -13.32 -3.37 -32.89
C TRP A 125 -13.08 -3.28 -34.38
N SER A 126 -13.58 -2.23 -35.04
CA SER A 126 -13.34 -1.98 -36.47
C SER A 126 -11.99 -1.31 -36.73
N LEU A 127 -11.01 -1.55 -35.85
CA LEU A 127 -9.60 -1.12 -36.00
C LEU A 127 -8.97 -1.77 -37.24
#